data_AF-A0A4Z0YMC0-F1
#
_entry.id   AF-A0A4Z0YMC0-F1
#
_cell.length_a   1.000
_cell.length_b   1.000
_cell.length_c   1.000
_cell.angle_alpha   90.00
_cell.angle_beta   90.00
_cell.angle_gamma   90.00
#
_symmetry.space_group_name_H-M   'P 1'
#
loop_
_entity.id
_entity.type
_entity.pdbx_description
1 polymer ?
#
loop_
_entity_poly.entity_id
_entity_poly.type
_entity_poly.pdbx_seq_one_letter_code
_entity_poly.pdbx_strand_id
1 'polypeptide(L)'
;MPALAKYPSIVVAHEQSPLLEPEYEPTTNLTMPKLGLMGSQAIRRGKSVPQTIGHRGFKAAAPENTMAAFRAATEAGVEALETDLHLTRDGVVVLCHDETLQRCYGSKAKVRDLDWSEISQLRTLREPHQPMPRLVDLLEYLNLPDLEDIWLMLDIK
;
A
#
# COMPACT_ATOMS: atom_id res chain seq x y z
N MET A 1 -30.82 -4.13 -3.26
CA MET A 1 -29.75 -4.90 -2.60
C MET A 1 -28.81 -5.43 -3.68
N PRO A 2 -27.61 -4.88 -3.87
CA PRO A 2 -26.62 -5.50 -4.75
C PRO A 2 -25.76 -6.50 -3.96
N ALA A 3 -25.37 -7.56 -4.66
CA ALA A 3 -24.75 -8.77 -4.13
C ALA A 3 -23.29 -8.57 -3.71
N LEU A 4 -22.91 -9.23 -2.61
CA LEU A 4 -21.54 -9.36 -2.13
C LEU A 4 -20.74 -10.24 -3.10
N ALA A 5 -19.73 -9.66 -3.75
CA ALA A 5 -18.73 -10.42 -4.49
C ALA A 5 -17.85 -11.20 -3.49
N LYS A 6 -17.77 -12.52 -3.66
CA LYS A 6 -16.90 -13.41 -2.89
C LYS A 6 -15.47 -13.25 -3.41
N TYR A 7 -14.54 -12.85 -2.53
CA TYR A 7 -13.11 -12.81 -2.83
C TYR A 7 -12.48 -14.19 -2.62
N PRO A 8 -11.63 -14.70 -3.53
CA PRO A 8 -10.92 -15.95 -3.33
C PRO A 8 -9.78 -15.76 -2.32
N SER A 9 -9.68 -16.66 -1.37
CA SER A 9 -8.57 -16.81 -0.43
C SER A 9 -7.36 -17.40 -1.15
N ILE A 10 -6.24 -16.67 -1.18
CA ILE A 10 -4.96 -17.19 -1.67
C ILE A 10 -4.31 -18.00 -0.53
N VAL A 11 -4.14 -19.30 -0.77
CA VAL A 11 -3.33 -20.20 0.07
C VAL A 11 -1.91 -20.21 -0.52
N VAL A 12 -0.92 -19.72 0.23
CA VAL A 12 0.49 -19.79 -0.17
C VAL A 12 1.05 -21.14 0.29
N ALA A 13 1.33 -22.02 -0.66
CA ALA A 13 2.08 -23.25 -0.42
C ALA A 13 3.57 -22.91 -0.29
N HIS A 14 4.20 -23.38 0.79
CA HIS A 14 5.63 -23.27 1.03
C HIS A 14 6.32 -24.47 0.36
N GLU A 15 7.10 -24.24 -0.69
CA GLU A 15 7.97 -25.26 -1.26
C GLU A 15 9.41 -24.71 -1.30
N GLN A 16 10.29 -25.32 -0.51
CA GLN A 16 11.71 -24.99 -0.46
C GLN A 16 12.41 -25.62 -1.67
N SER A 17 13.14 -24.82 -2.45
CA SER A 17 14.02 -25.29 -3.53
C SER A 17 15.43 -24.72 -3.31
N PRO A 18 16.51 -25.53 -3.48
CA PRO A 18 17.86 -25.19 -3.01
C PRO A 18 18.59 -24.18 -3.90
N LEU A 19 19.46 -23.39 -3.25
CA LEU A 19 20.31 -22.36 -3.83
C LEU A 19 21.35 -22.98 -4.78
N LEU A 20 21.30 -22.59 -6.06
CA LEU A 20 22.39 -22.76 -7.02
C LEU A 20 22.99 -21.37 -7.27
N GLU A 21 24.27 -21.20 -6.95
CA GLU A 21 25.02 -19.97 -7.22
C GLU A 21 25.26 -19.83 -8.74
N PRO A 22 25.08 -18.63 -9.35
CA PRO A 22 25.38 -18.47 -10.76
C PRO A 22 26.86 -18.18 -10.99
N GLU A 23 27.52 -19.07 -11.74
CA GLU A 23 28.84 -18.84 -12.33
C GLU A 23 28.77 -17.68 -13.34
N TYR A 24 29.64 -16.68 -13.18
CA TYR A 24 29.77 -15.53 -14.07
C TYR A 24 30.88 -15.77 -15.08
N GLU A 25 30.52 -15.92 -16.36
CA GLU A 25 31.46 -15.98 -17.49
C GLU A 25 31.25 -14.75 -18.41
N PRO A 26 32.31 -13.97 -18.73
CA PRO A 26 32.17 -12.73 -19.49
C PRO A 26 32.21 -13.02 -21.01
N THR A 27 31.05 -13.14 -21.65
CA THR A 27 30.98 -13.15 -23.12
C THR A 27 31.01 -11.73 -23.68
N THR A 28 32.10 -11.40 -24.35
CA THR A 28 32.26 -10.24 -25.22
C THR A 28 31.47 -10.40 -26.52
N ASN A 29 30.96 -9.28 -27.03
CA ASN A 29 30.25 -9.07 -28.30
C ASN A 29 28.76 -9.42 -28.35
N LEU A 30 27.95 -8.61 -27.66
CA LEU A 30 26.57 -8.35 -28.06
C LEU A 30 26.53 -7.04 -28.86
N THR A 31 26.27 -7.13 -30.16
CA THR A 31 25.92 -5.97 -30.98
C THR A 31 24.58 -5.44 -30.49
N MET A 32 24.62 -4.37 -29.69
CA MET A 32 23.42 -3.63 -29.26
C MET A 32 22.68 -3.11 -30.50
N PRO A 33 21.36 -3.35 -30.66
CA PRO A 33 20.59 -2.51 -31.55
C PRO A 33 20.72 -1.08 -31.01
N LYS A 34 20.97 -0.10 -31.90
CA LYS A 34 20.87 1.30 -31.55
C LYS A 34 19.43 1.54 -31.07
N LEU A 35 19.22 1.47 -29.76
CA LEU A 35 18.00 1.92 -29.13
C LEU A 35 17.96 3.41 -29.42
N GLY A 36 17.13 3.78 -30.40
CA GLY A 36 16.80 5.16 -30.65
C GLY A 36 16.41 5.75 -29.32
N LEU A 37 17.09 6.83 -28.94
CA LEU A 37 16.74 7.68 -27.82
C LEU A 37 15.36 8.28 -28.14
N MET A 38 14.30 7.48 -28.01
CA MET A 38 12.94 7.99 -27.91
C MET A 38 12.93 8.68 -26.57
N GLY A 39 13.13 9.99 -26.66
CA GLY A 39 13.43 10.85 -25.54
C GLY A 39 12.52 10.56 -24.37
N SER A 40 13.08 10.78 -23.18
CA SER A 40 12.32 11.25 -22.03
C SER A 40 11.16 12.07 -22.58
N GLN A 41 9.95 11.54 -22.51
CA GLN A 41 8.79 12.33 -22.89
C GLN A 41 8.90 13.54 -21.99
N ALA A 42 9.19 14.67 -22.64
CA ALA A 42 9.45 15.94 -22.02
C ALA A 42 8.44 16.10 -20.90
N ILE A 43 8.91 16.37 -19.67
CA ILE A 43 8.05 16.82 -18.58
C ILE A 43 7.13 17.85 -19.21
N ARG A 44 5.86 17.46 -19.44
CA ARG A 44 4.91 18.32 -20.12
C ARG A 44 4.78 19.49 -19.18
N ARG A 45 5.39 20.63 -19.50
CA ARG A 45 5.02 21.94 -18.96
C ARG A 45 3.65 22.33 -19.53
N GLY A 46 2.68 21.43 -19.38
CA GLY A 46 1.26 21.71 -19.53
C GLY A 46 0.76 22.29 -18.21
N LYS A 47 -0.35 23.03 -18.26
CA LYS A 47 -1.04 23.55 -17.07
C LYS A 47 -1.12 22.44 -16.02
N SER A 48 -0.64 22.70 -14.80
CA SER A 48 -0.82 21.78 -13.68
C SER A 48 -2.32 21.56 -13.51
N VAL A 49 -2.81 20.39 -13.92
CA VAL A 49 -4.16 19.99 -13.57
C VAL A 49 -4.18 19.75 -12.06
N PRO A 50 -5.24 20.18 -11.35
CA PRO A 50 -5.41 19.81 -9.95
C PRO A 50 -5.34 18.28 -9.82
N GLN A 51 -4.55 17.80 -8.87
CA GLN A 51 -4.48 16.38 -8.53
C GLN A 51 -5.44 16.09 -7.39
N THR A 52 -6.07 14.93 -7.46
CA THR A 52 -6.92 14.38 -6.40
C THR A 52 -6.13 13.39 -5.58
N ILE A 53 -6.23 13.54 -4.25
CA ILE A 53 -5.48 12.75 -3.28
C ILE A 53 -6.46 12.14 -2.31
N GLY A 54 -6.46 10.81 -2.21
CA GLY A 54 -7.24 10.08 -1.22
C GLY A 54 -6.65 10.24 0.19
N HIS A 55 -7.07 11.27 0.92
CA HIS A 55 -6.65 11.57 2.30
C HIS A 55 -7.06 10.44 3.26
N ARG A 56 -6.07 9.65 3.69
CA ARG A 56 -6.19 8.39 4.45
C ARG A 56 -7.03 7.35 3.72
N GLY A 57 -6.88 7.32 2.40
CA GLY A 57 -7.80 6.66 1.47
C GLY A 57 -9.11 7.43 1.30
N PHE A 58 -10.18 6.77 0.87
CA PHE A 58 -11.50 7.39 0.75
C PHE A 58 -12.26 7.27 2.07
N LYS A 59 -11.84 8.02 3.08
CA LYS A 59 -12.35 7.88 4.45
C LYS A 59 -13.84 8.18 4.64
N ALA A 60 -14.50 8.79 3.66
CA ALA A 60 -15.95 8.95 3.64
C ALA A 60 -16.68 7.64 3.28
N ALA A 61 -16.07 6.78 2.44
CA ALA A 61 -16.63 5.50 2.02
C ALA A 61 -16.31 4.37 3.00
N ALA A 62 -15.08 4.31 3.54
CA ALA A 62 -14.61 3.24 4.45
C ALA A 62 -13.69 3.81 5.54
N PRO A 63 -13.49 3.12 6.69
CA PRO A 63 -12.70 3.65 7.79
C PRO A 63 -11.31 4.08 7.33
N GLU A 64 -10.84 5.24 7.80
CA GLU A 64 -9.55 5.80 7.39
C GLU A 64 -8.39 4.83 7.60
N ASN A 65 -7.38 4.90 6.74
CA ASN A 65 -6.18 4.05 6.79
C ASN A 65 -6.52 2.54 6.85
N THR A 66 -7.51 2.09 6.08
CA THR A 66 -7.83 0.67 5.87
C THR A 66 -7.70 0.28 4.42
N MET A 67 -7.50 -1.01 4.14
CA MET A 67 -7.46 -1.50 2.76
C MET A 67 -8.74 -1.20 1.98
N ALA A 68 -9.92 -1.26 2.62
CA ALA A 68 -11.15 -0.84 1.94
C ALA A 68 -11.19 0.66 1.60
N ALA A 69 -10.62 1.53 2.44
CA ALA A 69 -10.54 2.96 2.12
C ALA A 69 -9.56 3.22 0.97
N PHE A 70 -8.44 2.50 0.90
CA PHE A 70 -7.50 2.61 -0.21
C PHE A 70 -8.12 2.11 -1.51
N ARG A 71 -8.73 0.92 -1.51
CA ARG A 71 -9.46 0.38 -2.68
C ARG A 71 -10.56 1.32 -3.16
N ALA A 72 -11.36 1.86 -2.24
CA ALA A 72 -12.40 2.81 -2.60
C ALA A 72 -11.85 4.10 -3.23
N ALA A 73 -10.66 4.56 -2.81
CA ALA A 73 -10.02 5.74 -3.40
C ALA A 73 -9.48 5.45 -4.80
N THR A 74 -8.78 4.33 -5.01
CA THR A 74 -8.28 3.94 -6.33
C THR A 74 -9.42 3.66 -7.31
N GLU A 75 -10.51 3.02 -6.86
CA GLU A 75 -11.74 2.83 -7.65
C GLU A 75 -12.41 4.17 -8.03
N ALA A 76 -12.26 5.20 -7.20
CA ALA A 76 -12.72 6.55 -7.49
C ALA A 76 -11.80 7.32 -8.46
N GLY A 77 -10.66 6.75 -8.85
CA GLY A 77 -9.73 7.31 -9.84
C GLY A 77 -8.79 8.38 -9.30
N VAL A 78 -8.39 8.30 -8.03
CA VAL A 78 -7.41 9.25 -7.47
C VAL A 78 -6.04 9.10 -8.12
N GLU A 79 -5.32 10.21 -8.28
CA GLU A 79 -3.92 10.19 -8.75
C GLU A 79 -2.94 9.77 -7.62
N ALA A 80 -3.36 9.90 -6.36
CA ALA A 80 -2.52 9.58 -5.22
C ALA A 80 -3.31 9.09 -4.01
N LEU A 81 -2.63 8.31 -3.17
CA LEU A 81 -3.10 8.01 -1.82
C LEU A 81 -2.23 8.73 -0.81
N GLU A 82 -2.87 9.36 0.17
CA GLU A 82 -2.19 9.83 1.37
C GLU A 82 -2.47 8.86 2.52
N THR A 83 -1.47 8.65 3.36
CA THR A 83 -1.57 7.82 4.56
C THR A 83 -0.55 8.23 5.62
N ASP A 84 -0.74 7.71 6.82
CA ASP A 84 0.00 8.07 8.03
C ASP A 84 0.78 6.86 8.56
N LEU A 85 2.09 7.00 8.74
CA LEU A 85 2.97 5.92 9.17
C LEU A 85 3.28 6.00 10.66
N HIS A 86 3.14 4.87 11.35
CA HIS A 86 3.71 4.64 12.69
C HIS A 86 4.55 3.36 12.71
N LEU A 87 5.46 3.28 13.67
CA LEU A 87 6.14 2.05 14.03
C LEU A 87 5.52 1.42 15.27
N THR A 88 5.25 0.13 15.18
CA THR A 88 4.98 -0.74 16.34
C THR A 88 6.24 -0.94 17.18
N ARG A 89 6.08 -1.51 18.38
CA ARG A 89 7.19 -1.78 19.31
C ARG A 89 8.25 -2.71 18.71
N ASP A 90 7.83 -3.67 17.90
CA ASP A 90 8.68 -4.62 17.18
C ASP A 90 9.10 -4.16 15.77
N GLY A 91 8.87 -2.88 15.43
CA GLY A 91 9.42 -2.25 14.23
C GLY A 91 8.62 -2.48 12.94
N VAL A 92 7.41 -3.04 13.01
CA VAL A 92 6.50 -3.14 11.87
C VAL A 92 5.88 -1.77 11.57
N VAL A 93 5.96 -1.35 10.30
CA VAL A 93 5.35 -0.09 9.80
C VAL A 93 3.85 -0.30 9.56
N VAL A 94 3.01 0.43 10.29
CA VAL A 94 1.55 0.34 10.23
C VAL A 94 0.91 1.66 9.85
N LEU A 95 -0.31 1.59 9.32
CA LEU A 95 -1.04 2.75 8.81
C LEU A 95 -2.09 3.22 9.82
N CYS A 96 -1.84 4.34 10.49
CA CYS A 96 -2.75 4.93 11.47
C CYS A 96 -2.44 6.42 11.67
N HIS A 97 -3.47 7.26 11.81
CA HIS A 97 -3.22 8.69 12.00
C HIS A 97 -2.79 9.05 13.43
N ASP A 98 -3.57 8.60 14.41
CA ASP A 98 -3.40 9.00 15.81
C ASP A 98 -2.31 8.14 16.49
N GLU A 99 -1.58 8.72 17.45
CA GLU A 99 -0.68 7.92 18.30
C GLU A 99 -1.42 6.84 19.09
N THR A 100 -2.66 7.15 19.54
CA THR A 100 -3.50 6.26 20.34
C THR A 100 -4.53 5.57 19.48
N LEU A 101 -4.84 4.32 19.78
CA LEU A 101 -5.79 3.50 19.02
C LEU A 101 -7.26 3.76 19.38
N GLN A 102 -7.54 4.75 20.24
CA GLN A 102 -8.85 4.89 20.89
C GLN A 102 -9.94 5.27 19.91
N ARG A 103 -9.66 6.20 18.99
CA ARG A 103 -10.67 6.71 18.05
C ARG A 103 -11.04 5.68 16.99
N CYS A 104 -10.05 4.99 16.43
CA CYS A 104 -10.28 4.08 15.31
C CYS A 104 -10.53 2.64 15.75
N TYR A 105 -9.96 2.18 16.87
CA TYR A 105 -9.97 0.77 17.30
C TYR A 105 -10.47 0.56 18.74
N GLY A 106 -10.81 1.63 19.47
CA GLY A 106 -11.36 1.55 20.83
C GLY A 106 -10.36 1.22 21.94
N SER A 107 -9.06 1.13 21.63
CA SER A 107 -8.01 0.83 22.61
C SER A 107 -7.27 2.09 23.05
N LYS A 108 -7.01 2.23 24.36
CA LYS A 108 -6.22 3.35 24.91
C LYS A 108 -4.71 3.22 24.65
N ALA A 109 -4.25 2.06 24.18
CA ALA A 109 -2.85 1.83 23.89
C ALA A 109 -2.35 2.73 22.75
N LYS A 110 -1.05 3.05 22.77
CA LYS A 110 -0.38 3.70 21.64
C LYS A 110 0.18 2.66 20.69
N VAL A 111 0.30 3.02 19.41
CA VAL A 111 0.89 2.13 18.38
C VAL A 111 2.29 1.66 18.79
N ARG A 112 3.15 2.58 19.19
CA ARG A 112 4.54 2.31 19.60
C ARG A 112 4.70 1.45 20.85
N ASP A 113 3.63 1.19 21.59
CA ASP A 113 3.68 0.41 22.84
C ASP A 113 3.29 -1.06 22.63
N LEU A 114 2.82 -1.44 21.43
CA LEU A 114 2.33 -2.79 21.12
C LEU A 114 3.14 -3.44 20.00
N ASP A 115 3.29 -4.77 20.06
CA ASP A 115 3.85 -5.55 18.95
C ASP A 115 2.79 -5.77 17.85
N TRP A 116 3.23 -6.09 16.64
CA TRP A 116 2.33 -6.42 15.52
C TRP A 116 1.35 -7.56 15.86
N SER A 117 1.78 -8.58 16.60
CA SER A 117 0.91 -9.68 17.03
C SER A 117 -0.26 -9.22 17.88
N GLU A 118 -0.11 -8.11 18.60
CA GLU A 118 -1.16 -7.51 19.44
C GLU A 118 -2.06 -6.58 18.61
N ILE A 119 -1.47 -5.68 17.82
CA ILE A 119 -2.23 -4.70 17.01
C ILE A 119 -3.06 -5.36 15.90
N SER A 120 -2.52 -6.40 15.26
CA SER A 120 -3.20 -7.10 14.15
C SER A 120 -4.54 -7.75 14.55
N GLN A 121 -4.78 -7.94 15.85
CA GLN A 121 -6.05 -8.49 16.36
C GLN A 121 -7.15 -7.43 16.46
N LEU A 122 -6.80 -6.15 16.47
CA LEU A 122 -7.77 -5.07 16.59
C LEU A 122 -8.57 -4.91 15.30
N ARG A 123 -9.78 -4.38 15.42
CA ARG A 123 -10.65 -4.05 14.30
C ARG A 123 -11.14 -2.63 14.41
N THR A 124 -11.31 -1.98 13.27
CA THR A 124 -11.88 -0.63 13.23
C THR A 124 -13.25 -0.62 13.88
N LEU A 125 -13.60 0.44 14.62
CA LEU A 125 -14.91 0.59 15.26
C LEU A 125 -16.01 0.89 14.24
N ARG A 126 -15.65 1.56 13.13
CA ARG A 126 -16.57 1.86 12.03
C ARG A 126 -16.55 0.73 11.02
N GLU A 127 -17.72 0.44 10.45
CA GLU A 127 -17.88 -0.53 9.38
C GLU A 127 -17.25 -0.05 8.04
N PRO A 128 -16.75 -0.96 7.20
CA PRO A 128 -16.52 -2.38 7.51
C PRO A 128 -15.41 -2.57 8.54
N HIS A 129 -15.66 -3.40 9.56
CA HIS A 129 -14.68 -3.76 10.59
C HIS A 129 -13.46 -4.46 9.99
N GLN A 130 -12.31 -3.78 9.95
CA GLN A 130 -11.09 -4.28 9.33
C GLN A 130 -9.89 -4.23 10.27
N PRO A 131 -8.88 -5.12 10.08
CA PRO A 131 -7.60 -4.99 10.76
C PRO A 131 -6.87 -3.73 10.31
N MET A 132 -5.92 -3.29 11.14
CA MET A 132 -4.95 -2.27 10.74
C MET A 132 -4.04 -2.82 9.64
N PRO A 133 -3.91 -2.14 8.49
CA PRO A 133 -2.95 -2.55 7.46
C PRO A 133 -1.53 -2.10 7.80
N ARG A 134 -0.57 -2.84 7.27
CA ARG A 134 0.85 -2.47 7.21
C ARG A 134 1.12 -1.70 5.93
N LEU A 135 2.24 -0.96 5.90
CA LEU A 135 2.69 -0.34 4.66
C LEU A 135 2.91 -1.37 3.56
N VAL A 136 3.44 -2.56 3.89
CA VAL A 136 3.63 -3.64 2.90
C VAL A 136 2.32 -4.09 2.27
N ASP A 137 1.21 -4.13 3.00
CA ASP A 137 -0.09 -4.55 2.47
C ASP A 137 -0.61 -3.54 1.42
N LEU A 138 -0.34 -2.25 1.63
CA LEU A 138 -0.67 -1.18 0.68
C LEU A 138 0.25 -1.23 -0.56
N LEU A 139 1.55 -1.44 -0.37
CA LEU A 139 2.50 -1.54 -1.48
C LEU A 139 2.22 -2.77 -2.36
N GLU A 140 1.90 -3.91 -1.76
CA GLU A 140 1.47 -5.11 -2.49
C GLU A 140 0.21 -4.84 -3.32
N TYR A 141 -0.74 -4.07 -2.75
CA TYR A 141 -1.94 -3.68 -3.48
C TYR A 141 -1.66 -2.75 -4.66
N LEU A 142 -0.80 -1.74 -4.49
CA LEU A 142 -0.45 -0.81 -5.57
C LEU A 142 0.46 -1.43 -6.64
N ASN A 143 1.08 -2.57 -6.35
CA ASN A 143 1.84 -3.34 -7.33
C ASN A 143 0.96 -4.21 -8.25
N LEU A 144 -0.38 -4.12 -8.13
CA LEU A 144 -1.29 -4.75 -9.08
C LEU A 144 -1.30 -4.00 -10.42
N PRO A 145 -1.59 -4.70 -11.54
CA PRO A 145 -1.79 -4.04 -12.83
C PRO A 145 -2.83 -2.93 -12.77
N ASP A 146 -2.62 -1.88 -13.54
CA ASP A 146 -3.46 -0.68 -13.68
C ASP A 146 -3.45 0.28 -12.48
N LEU A 147 -2.60 0.03 -11.47
CA LEU A 147 -2.41 0.91 -10.30
C LEU A 147 -0.99 1.49 -10.20
N GLU A 148 -0.13 1.22 -11.19
CA GLU A 148 1.31 1.54 -11.14
C GLU A 148 1.61 3.05 -11.12
N ASP A 149 0.70 3.86 -11.66
CA ASP A 149 0.84 5.31 -11.74
C ASP A 149 0.31 6.03 -10.48
N ILE A 150 -0.30 5.32 -9.53
CA ILE A 150 -0.77 5.90 -8.27
C ILE A 150 0.41 6.10 -7.34
N TRP A 151 0.74 7.35 -7.05
CA TRP A 151 1.83 7.69 -6.13
C TRP A 151 1.35 7.83 -4.68
N LEU A 152 2.28 7.68 -3.74
CA LEU A 152 2.01 7.77 -2.31
C LEU A 152 2.49 9.09 -1.73
N MET A 153 1.65 9.70 -0.89
CA MET A 153 2.05 10.75 0.04
C MET A 153 2.10 10.16 1.45
N LEU A 154 3.31 10.03 1.98
CA LEU A 154 3.56 9.40 3.28
C LEU A 154 3.77 10.48 4.34
N ASP A 155 2.87 10.55 5.32
CA ASP A 155 3.06 11.36 6.52
C ASP A 155 3.72 10.51 7.62
N ILE A 156 4.86 10.97 8.15
CA ILE A 156 5.64 10.25 9.17
C ILE A 156 5.29 10.82 10.53
N LYS A 157 4.82 9.95 11.44
CA LYS A 157 4.36 10.34 12.78
C LYS A 157 5.40 10.14 13.87
#